data_AF-A0AAW9JW17-F1
#
_entry.id   AF-A0AAW9JW17-F1
#
_cell.length_a   1.000
_cell.length_b   1.000
_cell.length_c   1.000
_cell.angle_alpha   90.00
_cell.angle_beta   90.00
_cell.angle_gamma   90.00
#
_symmetry.space_group_name_H-M   'P 1'
#
loop_
_entity.id
_entity.type
_entity.pdbx_description
1 polymer ?
#
loop_
_entity_poly.entity_id
_entity_poly.type
_entity_poly.pdbx_seq_one_letter_code
_entity_poly.pdbx_strand_id
1 'polypeptide(L)' 'MKKDIFKHPSFYIAIASFFIGFFFIFQEGSYMRLNSYLWQLNFIFNLNIARKAAPKK' A
#
# COMPACT_ATOMS: atom_id res chain seq x y z
N MET A 1 3.39 -12.49 -12.33
CA MET A 1 3.00 -12.18 -10.93
C MET A 1 2.22 -13.37 -10.37
N LYS A 2 2.54 -13.85 -9.15
CA LYS A 2 1.79 -14.97 -8.54
C LYS A 2 0.34 -14.53 -8.32
N LYS A 3 -0.62 -15.28 -8.89
CA LYS A 3 -2.04 -14.91 -8.85
C LYS A 3 -2.62 -14.93 -7.43
N ASP A 4 -1.98 -15.65 -6.51
CA ASP A 4 -2.43 -15.80 -5.13
C ASP A 4 -2.32 -14.51 -4.31
N ILE A 5 -1.42 -13.60 -4.70
CA ILE A 5 -1.28 -12.29 -4.05
C ILE A 5 -2.57 -11.48 -4.17
N PHE A 6 -3.27 -11.58 -5.31
CA PHE A 6 -4.52 -10.85 -5.55
C PHE A 6 -5.69 -11.33 -4.67
N LYS A 7 -5.59 -12.51 -4.06
CA LYS A 7 -6.64 -13.03 -3.18
C LYS A 7 -6.49 -12.55 -1.73
N HIS A 8 -5.35 -11.96 -1.38
CA HIS A 8 -5.06 -11.58 0.00
C HIS A 8 -5.68 -10.20 0.32
N PRO A 9 -6.45 -10.03 1.42
CA PRO A 9 -7.05 -8.75 1.78
C PRO A 9 -6.03 -7.60 1.88
N SER A 10 -4.84 -7.87 2.42
CA SER A 10 -3.75 -6.89 2.49
C SER A 10 -3.30 -6.36 1.13
N PHE A 11 -3.49 -7.10 0.03
CA PHE A 11 -3.18 -6.58 -1.30
C PHE A 11 -4.11 -5.43 -1.69
N TYR A 12 -5.41 -5.57 -1.40
CA TYR A 12 -6.39 -4.51 -1.65
C TYR A 12 -6.18 -3.30 -0.73
N ILE A 13 -5.84 -3.56 0.55
CA ILE A 13 -5.46 -2.49 1.49
C ILE A 13 -4.22 -1.76 0.97
N ALA A 14 -3.20 -2.47 0.48
CA ALA A 14 -2.02 -1.85 -0.12
C ALA A 14 -2.41 -0.93 -1.28
N ILE A 15 -3.23 -1.39 -2.23
CA ILE A 15 -3.68 -0.58 -3.36
C ILE A 15 -4.44 0.67 -2.88
N ALA A 16 -5.36 0.53 -1.92
CA ALA A 16 -6.08 1.67 -1.36
C ALA A 16 -5.11 2.67 -0.71
N SER A 17 -4.17 2.18 0.10
CA SER A 17 -3.12 3.00 0.72
C SER A 17 -2.27 3.75 -0.31
N PHE A 18 -1.95 3.12 -1.45
CA PHE A 18 -1.22 3.76 -2.53
C PHE A 18 -1.98 4.94 -3.12
N PHE A 19 -3.27 4.78 -3.44
CA PHE A 19 -4.08 5.85 -4.01
C PHE A 19 -4.33 6.99 -3.02
N ILE A 20 -4.56 6.68 -1.74
CA ILE A 20 -4.72 7.69 -0.70
C ILE A 20 -3.42 8.48 -0.50
N GLY A 21 -2.29 7.78 -0.40
CA GLY A 21 -0.98 8.43 -0.33
C GLY A 21 -0.72 9.31 -1.54
N PHE A 22 -0.98 8.80 -2.75
CA PHE A 22 -0.84 9.55 -4.00
C PHE A 22 -1.72 10.81 -4.01
N PHE A 23 -2.96 10.74 -3.54
CA PHE A 23 -3.82 11.91 -3.42
C PHE A 23 -3.21 12.98 -2.50
N PHE A 24 -2.67 12.59 -1.35
CA PHE A 24 -2.01 13.52 -0.42
C PHE A 24 -0.74 14.16 -0.98
N ILE A 25 -0.04 13.54 -1.95
CA ILE A 25 1.15 14.12 -2.59
C ILE A 25 0.83 15.42 -3.32
N PHE A 26 -0.35 15.51 -3.96
CA PHE A 26 -0.76 16.70 -4.71
C PHE A 26 -1.37 17.78 -3.82
N GLN A 27 -1.57 17.49 -2.53
CA GLN A 27 -2.07 18.48 -1.58
C GLN A 27 -0.89 19.26 -0.98
N GLU A 28 -1.06 20.58 -0.89
CA GLU A 28 -0.08 21.44 -0.24
C GLU A 28 -0.13 21.28 1.29
N GLY A 29 1.01 21.56 1.94
CA GLY A 29 1.13 21.52 3.40
C GLY A 29 2.01 20.39 3.92
N SER A 30 2.78 20.70 4.96
CA SER A 30 3.69 19.76 5.63
C SER A 30 2.95 18.55 6.22
N TYR A 31 1.75 18.76 6.75
CA TYR A 31 0.89 17.70 7.27
C TYR A 31 0.45 16.71 6.18
N MET A 32 0.13 17.20 4.97
CA MET A 32 -0.27 16.33 3.86
C MET A 32 0.91 15.50 3.35
N ARG A 33 2.10 16.08 3.28
CA ARG A 33 3.34 15.33 2.96
C ARG A 33 3.63 14.23 3.97
N LEU A 34 3.44 14.50 5.27
CA LEU A 34 3.62 13.49 6.32
C LEU A 34 2.59 12.36 6.19
N ASN A 35 1.32 12.70 5.98
CA ASN A 35 0.26 11.71 5.75
C ASN A 35 0.54 10.86 4.50
N SER A 36 0.95 11.48 3.40
CA SER A 36 1.37 10.77 2.19
C SER A 36 2.45 9.75 2.50
N TYR A 37 3.49 10.14 3.25
CA TYR A 37 4.59 9.25 3.60
C TYR A 37 4.12 8.06 4.45
N LEU A 38 3.26 8.30 5.44
CA LEU A 38 2.66 7.24 6.26
C LEU A 38 1.83 6.26 5.41
N TRP A 39 1.03 6.77 4.48
CA TRP A 39 0.26 5.94 3.55
C TRP A 39 1.15 5.13 2.59
N GLN A 40 2.27 5.71 2.17
CA GLN A 40 3.25 5.01 1.34
C GLN A 40 3.97 3.89 2.09
N LEU A 41 4.33 4.11 3.35
CA LEU A 41 4.84 3.05 4.23
C LEU A 41 3.79 1.95 4.41
N ASN A 42 2.55 2.32 4.69
CA ASN A 42 1.43 1.38 4.86
C ASN A 42 1.24 0.52 3.60
N PHE A 43 1.33 1.12 2.41
CA PHE A 43 1.35 0.39 1.13
C PHE A 43 2.47 -0.66 1.07
N ILE A 44 3.72 -0.27 1.36
CA ILE A 44 4.87 -1.18 1.30
C ILE A 44 4.72 -2.34 2.30
N PHE A 45 4.25 -2.06 3.52
CA PHE A 45 4.03 -3.09 4.54
C PHE A 45 2.95 -4.09 4.11
N ASN A 46 1.78 -3.60 3.70
CA ASN A 46 0.67 -4.46 3.29
C ASN A 46 1.00 -5.28 2.03
N LEU A 47 1.73 -4.70 1.09
CA LEU A 47 2.19 -5.42 -0.09
C LEU A 47 3.18 -6.53 0.26
N ASN A 48 4.10 -6.28 1.21
CA ASN A 48 5.01 -7.30 1.71
C ASN A 48 4.29 -8.41 2.48
N ILE A 49 3.27 -8.10 3.27
CA ILE A 49 2.43 -9.09 3.96
C ILE A 49 1.72 -9.96 2.92
N ALA A 50 1.04 -9.36 1.95
CA ALA A 50 0.36 -10.08 0.88
C ALA A 50 1.33 -10.97 0.07
N ARG A 51 2.55 -10.47 -0.20
CA ARG A 51 3.60 -11.23 -0.89
C ARG A 51 4.11 -12.41 -0.07
N LYS A 52 4.27 -12.25 1.24
CA LYS A 52 4.71 -13.33 2.15
C LYS A 52 3.62 -14.39 2.37
N ALA A 53 2.36 -13.97 2.41
CA ALA A 53 1.21 -14.85 2.56
C ALA A 53 0.92 -15.66 1.28
N ALA A 54 1.34 -15.18 0.11
CA ALA A 54 1.28 -15.96 -1.12
C ALA A 54 2.24 -17.16 -1.04
N PRO A 55 1.76 -18.40 -1.31
CA PRO A 55 2.60 -19.58 -1.21
C PRO A 55 3.82 -19.46 -2.13
N LYS A 56 5.00 -19.66 -1.55
CA LYS A 56 6.24 -19.81 -2.30
C LYS A 56 6.25 -21.19 -2.98
N LYS A 57 5.41 -21.39 -4.01
CA LYS A 57 5.73 -22.36 -5.07
C LYS A 57 7.05 -21.99 -5.71
#